data_AF-E0SAA9-F1
#
_entry.id   AF-E0SAA9-F1
#
_cell.length_a   1.000
_cell.length_b   1.000
_cell.length_c   1.000
_cell.angle_alpha   90.00
_cell.angle_beta   90.00
_cell.angle_gamma   90.00
#
_symmetry.space_group_name_H-M   'P 1'
#
loop_
_entity.id
_entity.type
_entity.pdbx_description
1 polymer ?
#
loop_
_entity_poly.entity_id
_entity_poly.type
_entity_poly.pdbx_seq_one_letter_code
_entity_poly.pdbx_strand_id
1 'polypeptide(L)'
;MEKIDKLFNKIRDVDECYGRYLSLRDEKVGREKELDRIEKEIKRTDSISLEKEIKKIGDEYQNILEDIEKLSLGSKECRSISDLEAIFSKIADGDVVLKKSLEFLNHSIALKYINSCGSGEVEDLESGHGDGPMVFKIGKDVETLFQLSARYMEIQEKCYFSLRSIVHKNMLNIVPIGIKVFQDDLSLFFVFKGQSGDLSHCELVGKAIMGLEEISKYEMMSHVIFGVLRDNMKNAVVEEDLSDESIEASNAFFRDTEFYIHNVVEWKLDVVMKEIIEMTKGPRDMEAVKTFELSNRMPKSISASYKRFQKCFEVFRKLKSKRHEKGVRVINRAIKKLFDPKRYEPSIYSYFIEFADITHFLRVYPGHCLADELSKRKEELFFDVIKESSRINVALDEPLVTLKLYFKEKHVEFVENMELFVPEINMSLFEIQFFEMLGENLMKKIQELKMAKRSTIENLPILIDYILDLSFHLPAGAIGSQGKLKSYKQVLSSNRAEVIEGYRNGKLFISSEEFISLCSLVFQESEDKKLLLSEIENK
;
A
#
# COMPACT_ATOMS: atom_id res chain seq x y z
N MET A 1 -59.15 53.41 118.54
CA MET A 1 -59.39 53.37 117.08
C MET A 1 -58.11 53.19 116.26
N GLU A 2 -56.98 53.83 116.60
CA GLU A 2 -55.70 53.68 115.86
C GLU A 2 -55.18 52.23 115.65
N LYS A 3 -55.41 51.31 116.59
CA LYS A 3 -55.04 49.90 116.42
C LYS A 3 -55.85 49.19 115.34
N ILE A 4 -57.11 49.59 115.15
CA ILE A 4 -58.00 49.03 114.13
C ILE A 4 -57.61 49.59 112.76
N ASP A 5 -57.30 50.88 112.65
CA ASP A 5 -56.83 51.47 111.37
C ASP A 5 -55.46 50.92 110.91
N LYS A 6 -54.55 50.62 111.85
CA LYS A 6 -53.29 49.92 111.50
C LYS A 6 -53.50 48.48 111.03
N LEU A 7 -54.47 47.77 111.59
CA LEU A 7 -54.85 46.43 111.15
C LEU A 7 -55.56 46.48 109.80
N PHE A 8 -56.43 47.47 109.58
CA PHE A 8 -57.15 47.66 108.32
C PHE A 8 -56.22 48.05 107.17
N ASN A 9 -55.24 48.93 107.39
CA ASN A 9 -54.21 49.24 106.39
C ASN A 9 -53.28 48.04 106.11
N LYS A 10 -52.96 47.21 107.13
CA LYS A 10 -52.23 45.95 106.91
C LYS A 10 -53.03 44.91 106.14
N ILE A 11 -54.36 44.84 106.32
CA ILE A 11 -55.25 43.96 105.57
C ILE A 11 -55.41 44.46 104.13
N ARG A 12 -55.51 45.78 103.93
CA ARG A 12 -55.55 46.40 102.59
C ARG A 12 -54.27 46.13 101.78
N ASP A 13 -53.11 46.08 102.44
CA ASP A 13 -51.83 45.67 101.83
C ASP A 13 -51.80 44.17 101.44
N VAL A 14 -52.52 43.29 102.15
CA VAL A 14 -52.54 41.84 101.86
C VAL A 14 -53.35 41.53 100.61
N ASP A 15 -54.49 42.19 100.41
CA ASP A 15 -55.30 42.03 99.20
C ASP A 15 -54.57 42.59 97.96
N GLU A 16 -53.84 43.70 98.11
CA GLU A 16 -52.99 44.24 97.03
C GLU A 16 -51.79 43.31 96.75
N CYS A 17 -51.15 42.76 97.78
CA CYS A 17 -50.09 41.75 97.64
C CYS A 17 -50.60 40.47 96.97
N TYR A 18 -51.80 40.00 97.33
CA TYR A 18 -52.42 38.80 96.77
C TYR A 18 -52.84 39.01 95.32
N GLY A 19 -53.39 40.19 94.98
CA GLY A 19 -53.67 40.59 93.60
C GLY A 19 -52.41 40.67 92.75
N ARG A 20 -51.31 41.22 93.29
CA ARG A 20 -50.00 41.21 92.63
C ARG A 20 -49.44 39.79 92.45
N TYR A 21 -49.58 38.93 93.46
CA TYR A 21 -49.17 37.53 93.37
C TYR A 21 -49.96 36.76 92.30
N LEU A 22 -51.28 36.92 92.24
CA LEU A 22 -52.11 36.30 91.21
C LEU A 22 -51.73 36.80 89.81
N SER A 23 -51.54 38.11 89.65
CA SER A 23 -51.07 38.70 88.39
C SER A 23 -49.72 38.12 87.96
N LEU A 24 -48.74 38.05 88.87
CA LEU A 24 -47.41 37.47 88.60
C LEU A 24 -47.46 35.97 88.34
N ARG A 25 -48.36 35.22 89.00
CA ARG A 25 -48.58 33.80 88.75
C ARG A 25 -49.17 33.57 87.37
N ASP A 26 -50.17 34.35 86.99
CA ASP A 26 -50.81 34.26 85.68
C ASP A 26 -49.83 34.69 84.57
N GLU A 27 -49.02 35.72 84.82
CA GLU A 27 -47.92 36.12 83.94
C GLU A 27 -46.86 35.01 83.80
N LYS A 28 -46.49 34.35 84.90
CA LYS A 28 -45.59 33.19 84.88
C LYS A 28 -46.15 32.05 84.03
N VAL A 29 -47.43 31.69 84.22
CA VAL A 29 -48.10 30.65 83.42
C VAL A 29 -48.19 31.06 81.95
N GLY A 30 -48.41 32.35 81.67
CA GLY A 30 -48.37 32.90 80.32
C GLY A 30 -46.99 32.73 79.66
N ARG A 31 -45.92 33.07 80.39
CA ARG A 31 -44.53 32.91 79.94
C ARG A 31 -44.13 31.45 79.75
N GLU A 32 -44.57 30.54 80.62
CA GLU A 32 -44.31 29.09 80.47
C GLU A 32 -44.96 28.53 79.20
N LYS A 33 -46.20 28.93 78.89
CA LYS A 33 -46.87 28.54 77.63
C LYS A 33 -46.18 29.11 76.39
N GLU A 34 -45.65 30.33 76.50
CA GLU A 34 -44.90 30.97 75.42
C GLU A 34 -43.55 30.27 75.19
N LEU A 35 -42.83 29.92 76.27
CA LEU A 35 -41.62 29.10 76.21
C LEU A 35 -41.87 27.74 75.56
N ASP A 36 -42.92 27.02 75.98
CA ASP A 36 -43.30 25.73 75.37
C ASP A 36 -43.59 25.86 73.87
N ARG A 37 -44.20 26.97 73.46
CA ARG A 37 -44.48 27.25 72.05
C ARG A 37 -43.20 27.53 71.28
N ILE A 38 -42.32 28.38 71.81
CA ILE A 38 -41.02 28.71 71.21
C ILE A 38 -40.16 27.45 71.09
N GLU A 39 -40.10 26.60 72.13
CA GLU A 39 -39.35 25.34 72.08
C GLU A 39 -39.88 24.38 71.00
N LYS A 40 -41.21 24.29 70.83
CA LYS A 40 -41.81 23.48 69.76
C LYS A 40 -41.50 24.04 68.37
N GLU A 41 -41.46 25.36 68.24
CA GLU A 41 -41.16 26.05 66.98
C GLU A 41 -39.69 25.93 66.59
N ILE A 42 -38.77 26.02 67.56
CA ILE A 42 -37.34 25.73 67.39
C ILE A 42 -37.15 24.28 66.95
N LYS A 43 -37.71 23.30 67.69
CA LYS A 43 -37.60 21.88 67.34
C LYS A 43 -38.14 21.56 65.94
N ARG A 44 -39.25 22.19 65.53
CA ARG A 44 -39.79 22.04 64.17
C ARG A 44 -38.86 22.64 63.11
N THR A 45 -38.34 23.84 63.37
CA THR A 45 -37.44 24.53 62.43
C THR A 45 -36.13 23.77 62.25
N ASP A 46 -35.56 23.28 63.35
CA ASP A 46 -34.35 22.45 63.35
C ASP A 46 -34.60 21.12 62.61
N SER A 47 -35.75 20.47 62.85
CA SER A 47 -36.11 19.23 62.14
C SER A 47 -36.24 19.45 60.63
N ILE A 48 -36.90 20.52 60.19
CA ILE A 48 -37.05 20.85 58.76
C ILE A 48 -35.70 21.21 58.13
N SER A 49 -34.83 21.92 58.87
CA SER A 49 -33.48 22.25 58.42
C SER A 49 -32.63 20.98 58.24
N LEU A 50 -32.65 20.09 59.23
CA LEU A 50 -31.94 18.80 59.19
C LEU A 50 -32.46 17.91 58.06
N GLU A 51 -33.78 17.83 57.84
CA GLU A 51 -34.35 17.06 56.73
C GLU A 51 -33.88 17.59 55.36
N LYS A 52 -33.78 18.92 55.20
CA LYS A 52 -33.23 19.53 53.98
C LYS A 52 -31.75 19.22 53.79
N GLU A 53 -30.95 19.26 54.85
CA GLU A 53 -29.53 18.90 54.80
C GLU A 53 -29.33 17.41 54.48
N ILE A 54 -30.08 16.52 55.13
CA ILE A 54 -30.06 15.08 54.84
C ILE A 54 -30.40 14.83 53.37
N LYS A 55 -31.44 15.49 52.85
CA LYS A 55 -31.81 15.36 51.44
C LYS A 55 -30.71 15.86 50.53
N LYS A 56 -30.13 17.03 50.81
CA LYS A 56 -29.03 17.59 50.01
C LYS A 56 -27.80 16.67 50.01
N ILE A 57 -27.40 16.16 51.18
CA ILE A 57 -26.28 15.21 51.30
C ILE A 57 -26.62 13.90 50.60
N GLY A 58 -27.87 13.43 50.66
CA GLY A 58 -28.34 12.25 49.93
C GLY A 58 -28.23 12.41 48.42
N ASP A 59 -28.66 13.56 47.89
CA ASP A 59 -28.55 13.89 46.47
C ASP A 59 -27.06 14.01 46.04
N GLU A 60 -26.21 14.65 46.86
CA GLU A 60 -24.75 14.75 46.62
C GLU A 60 -24.07 13.37 46.64
N TYR A 61 -24.42 12.51 47.60
CA TYR A 61 -23.89 11.15 47.70
C TYR A 61 -24.28 10.32 46.48
N GLN A 62 -25.52 10.43 46.01
CA GLN A 62 -25.98 9.73 44.81
C GLN A 62 -25.23 10.18 43.56
N ASN A 63 -24.99 11.49 43.40
CA ASN A 63 -24.17 12.01 42.30
C ASN A 63 -22.74 11.47 42.33
N ILE A 64 -22.11 11.41 43.51
CA ILE A 64 -20.76 10.85 43.67
C ILE A 64 -20.74 9.37 43.29
N LEU A 65 -21.75 8.59 43.69
CA LEU A 65 -21.85 7.18 43.31
C LEU A 65 -21.95 7.01 41.78
N GLU A 66 -22.75 7.83 41.11
CA GLU A 66 -22.87 7.82 39.65
C GLU A 66 -21.54 8.18 38.96
N ASP A 67 -20.80 9.15 39.50
CA ASP A 67 -19.50 9.55 38.94
C ASP A 67 -18.42 8.46 39.16
N ILE A 68 -18.41 7.80 40.32
CA ILE A 68 -17.55 6.64 40.57
C ILE A 68 -17.87 5.51 39.59
N GLU A 69 -19.15 5.26 39.31
CA GLU A 69 -19.57 4.24 38.36
C GLU A 69 -19.11 4.58 36.93
N LYS A 70 -19.30 5.83 36.48
CA LYS A 70 -18.81 6.29 35.17
C LYS A 70 -17.29 6.15 35.03
N LEU A 71 -16.54 6.51 36.07
CA LEU A 71 -15.07 6.32 36.10
C LEU A 71 -14.68 4.84 36.06
N SER A 72 -15.44 3.97 36.75
CA SER A 72 -15.22 2.52 36.72
C SER A 72 -15.45 1.94 35.32
N LEU A 73 -16.56 2.33 34.67
CA LEU A 73 -16.89 1.91 33.30
C LEU A 73 -15.87 2.42 32.28
N GLY A 74 -15.38 3.65 32.44
CA GLY A 74 -14.33 4.22 31.58
C GLY A 74 -12.98 3.52 31.71
N SER A 75 -12.65 2.98 32.89
CA SER A 75 -11.32 2.39 33.18
C SER A 75 -11.24 0.89 32.92
N LYS A 76 -12.31 0.12 33.10
CA LYS A 76 -12.33 -1.34 32.88
C LYS A 76 -12.32 -1.71 31.40
N GLU A 77 -11.65 -2.80 31.03
CA GLU A 77 -11.75 -3.36 29.67
C GLU A 77 -13.18 -3.79 29.34
N CYS A 78 -13.70 -3.37 28.19
CA CYS A 78 -15.03 -3.77 27.74
C CYS A 78 -14.96 -5.12 27.01
N ARG A 79 -15.52 -6.17 27.61
CA ARG A 79 -15.48 -7.54 27.08
C ARG A 79 -16.85 -8.16 26.81
N SER A 80 -17.92 -7.55 27.31
CA SER A 80 -19.30 -8.05 27.16
C SER A 80 -20.23 -6.98 26.59
N ILE A 81 -21.34 -7.42 25.98
CA ILE A 81 -22.35 -6.49 25.45
C ILE A 81 -23.03 -5.70 26.56
N SER A 82 -23.24 -6.30 27.74
CA SER A 82 -23.81 -5.62 28.91
C SER A 82 -22.95 -4.46 29.41
N ASP A 83 -21.61 -4.61 29.35
CA ASP A 83 -20.71 -3.50 29.69
C ASP A 83 -20.89 -2.34 28.69
N LEU A 84 -21.04 -2.69 27.41
CA LEU A 84 -21.20 -1.73 26.33
C LEU A 84 -22.55 -0.99 26.42
N GLU A 85 -23.64 -1.68 26.74
CA GLU A 85 -24.95 -1.07 27.00
C GLU A 85 -24.90 -0.08 28.17
N ALA A 86 -24.18 -0.42 29.25
CA ALA A 86 -23.96 0.48 30.38
C ALA A 86 -23.15 1.71 29.96
N ILE A 87 -22.15 1.54 29.10
CA ILE A 87 -21.33 2.65 28.57
C ILE A 87 -22.16 3.59 27.70
N PHE A 88 -22.92 3.06 26.73
CA PHE A 88 -23.78 3.86 25.84
C PHE A 88 -24.89 4.60 26.59
N SER A 89 -25.36 4.06 27.73
CA SER A 89 -26.40 4.70 28.54
C SER A 89 -25.88 5.74 29.54
N LYS A 90 -24.65 5.58 30.07
CA LYS A 90 -24.13 6.40 31.17
C LYS A 90 -23.01 7.38 30.79
N ILE A 91 -22.30 7.13 29.70
CA ILE A 91 -21.13 7.94 29.29
C ILE A 91 -21.49 8.79 28.06
N ALA A 92 -21.38 10.11 28.20
CA ALA A 92 -21.62 11.07 27.12
C ALA A 92 -20.37 11.33 26.25
N ASP A 93 -19.18 10.97 26.74
CA ASP A 93 -17.92 11.16 26.02
C ASP A 93 -17.79 10.16 24.86
N GLY A 94 -17.93 10.65 23.64
CA GLY A 94 -17.88 9.84 22.42
C GLY A 94 -16.53 9.14 22.19
N ASP A 95 -15.41 9.71 22.64
CA ASP A 95 -14.10 9.09 22.46
C ASP A 95 -13.93 7.88 23.37
N VAL A 96 -14.45 7.96 24.61
CA VAL A 96 -14.49 6.82 25.53
C VAL A 96 -15.40 5.73 24.99
N VAL A 97 -16.60 6.07 24.54
CA VAL A 97 -17.56 5.11 23.95
C VAL A 97 -16.96 4.41 22.74
N LEU A 98 -16.30 5.16 21.84
CA LEU A 98 -15.61 4.60 20.68
C LEU A 98 -14.50 3.64 21.10
N LYS A 99 -13.60 4.07 22.02
CA LYS A 99 -12.51 3.22 22.49
C LYS A 99 -13.03 1.91 23.05
N LYS A 100 -14.08 1.95 23.87
CA LYS A 100 -14.69 0.76 24.47
C LYS A 100 -15.40 -0.13 23.44
N SER A 101 -16.01 0.47 22.42
CA SER A 101 -16.60 -0.27 21.30
C SER A 101 -15.55 -1.05 20.51
N LEU A 102 -14.38 -0.44 20.27
CA LEU A 102 -13.25 -1.10 19.61
C LEU A 102 -12.62 -2.18 20.49
N GLU A 103 -12.50 -1.96 21.80
CA GLU A 103 -12.07 -3.00 22.75
C GLU A 103 -13.01 -4.22 22.68
N PHE A 104 -14.32 -4.01 22.73
CA PHE A 104 -15.31 -5.07 22.64
C PHE A 104 -15.22 -5.86 21.31
N LEU A 105 -15.08 -5.15 20.18
CA LEU A 105 -14.91 -5.78 18.86
C LEU A 105 -13.70 -6.71 18.82
N ASN A 106 -12.56 -6.27 19.33
CA ASN A 106 -11.33 -7.06 19.36
C ASN A 106 -11.46 -8.34 20.21
N HIS A 107 -12.25 -8.30 21.29
CA HIS A 107 -12.52 -9.48 22.13
C HIS A 107 -13.54 -10.44 21.51
N SER A 108 -14.44 -9.92 20.68
CA SER A 108 -15.54 -10.69 20.08
C SER A 108 -15.11 -11.52 18.86
N ILE A 109 -13.89 -11.31 18.36
CA ILE A 109 -13.38 -11.93 17.13
C ILE A 109 -12.10 -12.69 17.42
N ALA A 110 -12.02 -13.94 16.95
CA ALA A 110 -10.82 -14.76 17.11
C ALA A 110 -10.61 -15.71 15.93
N LEU A 111 -9.36 -15.91 15.53
CA LEU A 111 -8.96 -16.97 14.61
C LEU A 111 -8.40 -18.15 15.42
N LYS A 112 -8.91 -19.37 15.17
CA LYS A 112 -8.56 -20.59 15.92
C LYS A 112 -8.35 -21.77 14.97
N TYR A 113 -7.64 -22.81 15.42
CA TYR A 113 -7.59 -24.11 14.70
C TYR A 113 -8.61 -25.09 15.25
N ILE A 114 -9.02 -26.04 14.42
CA ILE A 114 -9.82 -27.18 14.88
C ILE A 114 -8.86 -28.29 15.34
N ASN A 115 -9.11 -28.88 16.51
CA ASN A 115 -8.51 -30.16 16.84
C ASN A 115 -9.25 -31.26 16.06
N SER A 116 -8.53 -32.02 15.24
CA SER A 116 -9.07 -33.15 14.48
C SER A 116 -9.60 -34.23 15.43
N CYS A 117 -10.86 -34.09 15.83
CA CYS A 117 -11.69 -35.13 16.42
C CYS A 117 -13.16 -34.66 16.41
N GLY A 118 -13.98 -35.24 15.53
CA GLY A 118 -15.33 -35.64 15.95
C GLY A 118 -16.55 -35.14 15.17
N SER A 119 -16.44 -34.45 14.05
CA SER A 119 -17.62 -34.20 13.18
C SER A 119 -17.36 -34.70 11.76
N GLY A 120 -18.08 -35.75 11.34
CA GLY A 120 -17.99 -36.30 9.98
C GLY A 120 -18.27 -35.29 8.86
N GLU A 121 -18.86 -34.14 9.18
CA GLU A 121 -19.11 -33.03 8.26
C GLU A 121 -17.87 -32.14 8.01
N VAL A 122 -16.78 -32.32 8.74
CA VAL A 122 -15.50 -31.59 8.54
C VAL A 122 -14.43 -32.49 7.89
N GLU A 123 -14.65 -33.81 7.84
CA GLU A 123 -13.73 -34.80 7.25
C GLU A 123 -13.44 -34.52 5.76
N ASP A 124 -14.39 -33.97 5.01
CA ASP A 124 -14.19 -33.56 3.61
C ASP A 124 -13.11 -32.47 3.44
N LEU A 125 -12.84 -31.68 4.47
CA LEU A 125 -11.85 -30.61 4.46
C LEU A 125 -10.43 -31.10 4.83
N GLU A 126 -10.29 -32.29 5.41
CA GLU A 126 -9.01 -32.85 5.91
C GLU A 126 -8.20 -33.63 4.84
N SER A 127 -8.72 -33.79 3.63
CA SER A 127 -8.22 -34.74 2.62
C SER A 127 -6.97 -34.32 1.80
N GLY A 128 -6.14 -33.40 2.28
CA GLY A 128 -4.96 -32.94 1.54
C GLY A 128 -3.77 -32.55 2.43
N HIS A 129 -2.58 -33.01 2.05
CA HIS A 129 -1.30 -32.82 2.74
C HIS A 129 -1.12 -31.44 3.40
N GLY A 130 -1.00 -31.42 4.73
CA GLY A 130 -0.38 -30.33 5.51
C GLY A 130 -1.26 -29.16 5.94
N ASP A 131 -2.46 -28.99 5.38
CA ASP A 131 -3.35 -27.87 5.72
C ASP A 131 -4.47 -28.32 6.69
N GLY A 132 -4.47 -27.78 7.90
CA GLY A 132 -5.50 -28.03 8.90
C GLY A 132 -6.67 -27.04 8.76
N PRO A 133 -7.91 -27.44 9.10
CA PRO A 133 -9.03 -26.53 9.00
C PRO A 133 -8.95 -25.42 10.08
N MET A 134 -9.09 -24.18 9.64
CA MET A 134 -9.13 -22.98 10.47
C MET A 134 -10.57 -22.54 10.74
N VAL A 135 -10.75 -21.82 11.84
CA VAL A 135 -12.04 -21.26 12.25
C VAL A 135 -11.90 -19.76 12.53
N PHE A 136 -12.63 -18.96 11.77
CA PHE A 136 -12.90 -17.57 12.12
C PHE A 136 -14.15 -17.52 13.00
N LYS A 137 -13.96 -17.22 14.29
CA LYS A 137 -15.02 -17.05 15.29
C LYS A 137 -15.39 -15.58 15.40
N ILE A 138 -16.68 -15.28 15.35
CA ILE A 138 -17.23 -13.94 15.62
C ILE A 138 -18.44 -14.04 16.55
N GLY A 139 -18.47 -13.20 17.59
CA GLY A 139 -19.59 -13.11 18.53
C GLY A 139 -20.85 -12.53 17.88
N LYS A 140 -22.02 -13.10 18.20
CA LYS A 140 -23.32 -12.63 17.71
C LYS A 140 -23.64 -11.21 18.21
N ASP A 141 -23.12 -10.84 19.38
CA ASP A 141 -23.30 -9.52 20.00
C ASP A 141 -22.61 -8.37 19.25
N VAL A 142 -21.75 -8.67 18.27
CA VAL A 142 -21.18 -7.64 17.38
C VAL A 142 -22.29 -6.94 16.60
N GLU A 143 -23.36 -7.64 16.24
CA GLU A 143 -24.53 -7.00 15.61
C GLU A 143 -25.24 -6.07 16.58
N THR A 144 -25.37 -6.47 17.84
CA THR A 144 -25.96 -5.65 18.90
C THR A 144 -25.17 -4.36 19.13
N LEU A 145 -23.84 -4.39 19.03
CA LEU A 145 -23.01 -3.17 19.03
C LEU A 145 -23.43 -2.22 17.89
N PHE A 146 -23.66 -2.72 16.67
CA PHE A 146 -24.08 -1.86 15.55
C PHE A 146 -25.48 -1.29 15.75
N GLN A 147 -26.37 -2.03 16.41
CA GLN A 147 -27.70 -1.55 16.80
C GLN A 147 -27.63 -0.46 17.87
N LEU A 148 -26.78 -0.63 18.90
CA LEU A 148 -26.57 0.38 19.96
C LEU A 148 -25.94 1.67 19.41
N SER A 149 -24.96 1.52 18.51
CA SER A 149 -24.26 2.65 17.88
C SER A 149 -25.02 3.31 16.73
N ALA A 150 -26.21 2.83 16.34
CA ALA A 150 -26.97 3.36 15.21
C ALA A 150 -27.33 4.86 15.34
N ARG A 151 -27.38 5.39 16.57
CA ARG A 151 -27.61 6.83 16.84
C ARG A 151 -26.33 7.68 16.77
N TYR A 152 -25.17 7.03 16.64
CA TYR A 152 -23.83 7.63 16.72
C TYR A 152 -23.03 7.28 15.46
N MET A 153 -23.38 7.92 14.34
CA MET A 153 -22.82 7.63 13.00
C MET A 153 -21.28 7.51 12.98
N GLU A 154 -20.57 8.46 13.60
CA GLU A 154 -19.09 8.43 13.61
C GLU A 154 -18.51 7.20 14.34
N ILE A 155 -19.16 6.74 15.41
CA ILE A 155 -18.74 5.55 16.15
C ILE A 155 -19.04 4.31 15.31
N GLN A 156 -20.23 4.26 14.72
CA GLN A 156 -20.67 3.16 13.88
C GLN A 156 -19.73 2.97 12.67
N GLU A 157 -19.40 4.05 11.95
CA GLU A 157 -18.47 4.03 10.81
C GLU A 157 -17.09 3.52 11.21
N LYS A 158 -16.51 4.06 12.30
CA LYS A 158 -15.18 3.62 12.78
C LYS A 158 -15.18 2.16 13.21
N CYS A 159 -16.23 1.70 13.89
CA CYS A 159 -16.41 0.29 14.25
C CYS A 159 -16.53 -0.60 13.01
N TYR A 160 -17.28 -0.16 12.00
CA TYR A 160 -17.43 -0.87 10.73
C TYR A 160 -16.10 -1.01 9.99
N PHE A 161 -15.32 0.07 9.88
CA PHE A 161 -13.99 0.04 9.27
C PHE A 161 -13.02 -0.86 10.05
N SER A 162 -13.07 -0.83 11.38
CA SER A 162 -12.24 -1.69 12.23
C SER A 162 -12.60 -3.16 12.04
N LEU A 163 -13.89 -3.50 12.07
CA LEU A 163 -14.38 -4.85 11.80
C LEU A 163 -13.92 -5.33 10.43
N ARG A 164 -14.07 -4.52 9.38
CA ARG A 164 -13.61 -4.87 8.02
C ARG A 164 -12.12 -5.13 7.97
N SER A 165 -11.31 -4.32 8.66
CA SER A 165 -9.86 -4.51 8.74
C SER A 165 -9.49 -5.82 9.44
N ILE A 166 -10.15 -6.13 10.58
CA ILE A 166 -9.93 -7.37 11.33
C ILE A 166 -10.32 -8.59 10.48
N VAL A 167 -11.48 -8.56 9.83
CA VAL A 167 -11.96 -9.66 8.97
C VAL A 167 -11.02 -9.84 7.77
N HIS A 168 -10.65 -8.76 7.08
CA HIS A 168 -9.71 -8.80 5.96
C HIS A 168 -8.36 -9.39 6.35
N LYS A 169 -7.83 -9.04 7.52
CA LYS A 169 -6.57 -9.61 8.03
C LYS A 169 -6.67 -11.11 8.31
N ASN A 170 -7.77 -11.56 8.92
CA ASN A 170 -7.92 -12.96 9.36
C ASN A 170 -8.40 -13.91 8.25
N MET A 171 -9.07 -13.39 7.22
CA MET A 171 -9.60 -14.17 6.10
C MET A 171 -8.92 -13.78 4.77
N LEU A 172 -7.69 -13.30 4.79
CA LEU A 172 -6.96 -12.88 3.59
C LEU A 172 -6.83 -14.04 2.60
N ASN A 173 -7.10 -13.79 1.31
CA ASN A 173 -7.02 -14.76 0.21
C ASN A 173 -7.93 -15.99 0.34
N ILE A 174 -8.87 -15.99 1.30
CA ILE A 174 -9.84 -17.06 1.44
C ILE A 174 -10.97 -16.86 0.42
N VAL A 175 -11.19 -17.89 -0.39
CA VAL A 175 -12.30 -17.98 -1.35
C VAL A 175 -13.46 -18.76 -0.70
N PRO A 176 -14.74 -18.37 -0.90
CA PRO A 176 -15.90 -19.00 -0.26
C PRO A 176 -16.13 -20.49 -0.55
N ILE A 177 -15.42 -21.07 -1.49
CA ILE A 177 -15.60 -22.47 -1.89
C ILE A 177 -15.35 -23.40 -0.70
N GLY A 178 -16.37 -24.16 -0.32
CA GLY A 178 -16.28 -25.13 0.78
C GLY A 178 -16.28 -24.51 2.19
N ILE A 179 -16.54 -23.21 2.35
CA ILE A 179 -16.75 -22.63 3.68
C ILE A 179 -18.02 -23.22 4.30
N LYS A 180 -17.90 -23.75 5.51
CA LYS A 180 -19.04 -24.19 6.32
C LYS A 180 -19.21 -23.25 7.51
N VAL A 181 -20.45 -22.89 7.82
CA VAL A 181 -20.77 -21.99 8.93
C VAL A 181 -21.50 -22.76 10.02
N PHE A 182 -20.91 -22.76 11.21
CA PHE A 182 -21.49 -23.34 12.42
C PHE A 182 -21.89 -22.24 13.40
N GLN A 183 -22.84 -22.54 14.27
CA GLN A 183 -23.26 -21.64 15.34
C GLN A 183 -23.36 -22.33 16.70
N ASP A 184 -23.09 -21.57 17.75
CA ASP A 184 -23.56 -21.84 19.11
C ASP A 184 -24.42 -20.66 19.60
N ASP A 185 -24.78 -20.66 20.89
CA ASP A 185 -25.62 -19.60 21.47
C ASP A 185 -24.97 -18.21 21.39
N LEU A 186 -23.64 -18.11 21.37
CA LEU A 186 -22.90 -16.87 21.51
C LEU A 186 -22.19 -16.41 20.23
N SER A 187 -21.92 -17.30 19.29
CA SER A 187 -20.96 -17.05 18.21
C SER A 187 -21.26 -17.81 16.92
N LEU A 188 -20.75 -17.24 15.82
CA LEU A 188 -20.68 -17.85 14.50
C LEU A 188 -19.24 -18.30 14.23
N PHE A 189 -19.11 -19.42 13.52
CA PHE A 189 -17.83 -20.06 13.22
C PHE A 189 -17.74 -20.34 11.72
N PHE A 190 -16.90 -19.58 11.02
CA PHE A 190 -16.63 -19.77 9.60
C PHE A 190 -15.41 -20.70 9.46
N VAL A 191 -15.65 -21.90 8.94
CA VAL A 191 -14.64 -22.96 8.81
C VAL A 191 -14.14 -23.03 7.38
N PHE A 192 -12.83 -22.96 7.21
CA PHE A 192 -12.16 -22.98 5.90
C PHE A 192 -10.78 -23.64 5.99
N LYS A 193 -10.18 -23.99 4.84
CA LYS A 193 -8.83 -24.56 4.79
C LYS A 193 -7.76 -23.47 4.98
N GLY A 194 -6.73 -23.74 5.78
CA GLY A 194 -5.61 -22.81 5.97
C GLY A 194 -4.32 -23.49 6.46
N GLN A 195 -3.21 -22.75 6.40
CA GLN A 195 -1.88 -23.25 6.79
C GLN A 195 -1.73 -23.32 8.31
N SER A 196 -1.34 -24.48 8.85
CA SER A 196 -1.16 -24.67 10.30
C SER A 196 -0.15 -23.70 10.92
N GLY A 197 -0.43 -23.19 12.13
CA GLY A 197 0.41 -22.28 12.89
C GLY A 197 0.08 -22.32 14.39
N ASP A 198 0.77 -21.50 15.20
CA ASP A 198 0.66 -21.51 16.67
C ASP A 198 -0.59 -20.77 17.21
N LEU A 199 -1.81 -21.14 16.78
CA LEU A 199 -3.06 -20.57 17.34
C LEU A 199 -3.77 -21.54 18.28
N SER A 200 -4.58 -20.99 19.20
CA SER A 200 -5.38 -21.76 20.14
C SER A 200 -6.40 -22.67 19.45
N HIS A 201 -6.62 -23.86 20.00
CA HIS A 201 -7.56 -24.84 19.48
C HIS A 201 -9.04 -24.51 19.81
N CYS A 202 -9.94 -24.99 18.96
CA CYS A 202 -11.39 -24.89 19.06
C CYS A 202 -12.04 -26.24 18.76
N GLU A 203 -13.02 -26.63 19.58
CA GLU A 203 -13.88 -27.78 19.30
C GLU A 203 -15.16 -27.31 18.57
N LEU A 204 -15.63 -28.13 17.62
CA LEU A 204 -16.89 -27.91 16.89
C LEU A 204 -18.02 -28.87 17.31
N VAL A 205 -17.72 -29.83 18.17
CA VAL A 205 -18.67 -30.85 18.63
C VAL A 205 -19.89 -30.18 19.29
N GLY A 206 -21.09 -30.50 18.81
CA GLY A 206 -22.37 -29.98 19.34
C GLY A 206 -22.86 -28.65 18.74
N LYS A 207 -22.16 -28.09 17.75
CA LYS A 207 -22.62 -26.87 17.05
C LYS A 207 -23.54 -27.20 15.88
N ALA A 208 -24.59 -26.39 15.69
CA ALA A 208 -25.50 -26.54 14.56
C ALA A 208 -24.90 -25.92 13.29
N ILE A 209 -25.08 -26.58 12.14
CA ILE A 209 -24.86 -25.95 10.84
C ILE A 209 -25.92 -24.86 10.65
N MET A 210 -25.47 -23.67 10.29
CA MET A 210 -26.34 -22.54 10.02
C MET A 210 -26.56 -22.39 8.50
N GLY A 211 -27.83 -22.26 8.10
CA GLY A 211 -28.18 -21.86 6.73
C GLY A 211 -27.87 -20.39 6.48
N LEU A 212 -27.48 -20.03 5.25
CA LEU A 212 -27.05 -18.67 4.92
C LEU A 212 -28.14 -17.60 5.13
N GLU A 213 -29.41 -17.95 4.95
CA GLU A 213 -30.56 -17.08 5.24
C GLU A 213 -30.60 -16.63 6.72
N GLU A 214 -30.08 -17.46 7.63
CA GLU A 214 -30.02 -17.13 9.05
C GLU A 214 -28.86 -16.18 9.37
N ILE A 215 -27.77 -16.24 8.60
CA ILE A 215 -26.62 -15.33 8.73
C ILE A 215 -27.02 -13.90 8.33
N SER A 216 -27.90 -13.76 7.34
CA SER A 216 -28.41 -12.45 6.90
C SER A 216 -29.18 -11.67 7.98
N LYS A 217 -29.56 -12.31 9.10
CA LYS A 217 -30.11 -11.62 10.28
C LYS A 217 -29.07 -10.71 10.96
N TYR A 218 -27.78 -10.97 10.75
CA TYR A 218 -26.68 -10.15 11.23
C TYR A 218 -26.23 -9.22 10.09
N GLU A 219 -27.01 -8.17 9.83
CA GLU A 219 -26.88 -7.30 8.65
C GLU A 219 -25.47 -6.73 8.50
N MET A 220 -24.96 -6.04 9.52
CA MET A 220 -23.66 -5.39 9.45
C MET A 220 -22.52 -6.40 9.44
N MET A 221 -22.59 -7.43 10.28
CA MET A 221 -21.58 -8.49 10.32
C MET A 221 -21.49 -9.24 8.99
N SER A 222 -22.62 -9.68 8.45
CA SER A 222 -22.68 -10.42 7.19
C SER A 222 -22.22 -9.57 6.01
N HIS A 223 -22.60 -8.29 5.96
CA HIS A 223 -22.16 -7.37 4.92
C HIS A 223 -20.62 -7.21 4.91
N VAL A 224 -19.99 -7.08 6.09
CA VAL A 224 -18.52 -7.00 6.17
C VAL A 224 -17.87 -8.32 5.72
N ILE A 225 -18.32 -9.46 6.26
CA ILE A 225 -17.70 -10.76 5.98
C ILE A 225 -17.85 -11.14 4.51
N PHE A 226 -19.07 -11.05 3.97
CA PHE A 226 -19.34 -11.35 2.57
C PHE A 226 -18.66 -10.36 1.64
N GLY A 227 -18.57 -9.09 2.04
CA GLY A 227 -17.80 -8.07 1.33
C GLY A 227 -16.32 -8.44 1.19
N VAL A 228 -15.67 -8.85 2.29
CA VAL A 228 -14.26 -9.29 2.28
C VAL A 228 -14.07 -10.54 1.43
N LEU A 229 -14.91 -11.55 1.60
CA LEU A 229 -14.85 -12.79 0.82
C LEU A 229 -15.03 -12.54 -0.69
N ARG A 230 -15.94 -11.62 -1.05
CA ARG A 230 -16.14 -11.19 -2.44
C ARG A 230 -14.94 -10.41 -2.96
N ASP A 231 -14.31 -9.57 -2.15
CA ASP A 231 -13.07 -8.87 -2.52
C ASP A 231 -11.90 -9.86 -2.73
N ASN A 232 -11.78 -10.90 -1.89
CA ASN A 232 -10.81 -11.98 -2.10
C ASN A 232 -11.05 -12.71 -3.43
N MET A 233 -12.30 -13.03 -3.76
CA MET A 233 -12.63 -13.61 -5.06
C MET A 233 -12.21 -12.71 -6.23
N LYS A 234 -12.38 -11.38 -6.11
CA LYS A 234 -11.91 -10.44 -7.15
C LYS A 234 -10.39 -10.50 -7.30
N ASN A 235 -9.65 -10.52 -6.19
CA ASN A 235 -8.20 -10.59 -6.20
C ASN A 235 -7.73 -11.91 -6.82
N ALA A 236 -8.34 -13.03 -6.46
CA ALA A 236 -8.00 -14.35 -7.00
C ALA A 236 -8.31 -14.47 -8.51
N VAL A 237 -9.33 -13.78 -9.03
CA VAL A 237 -9.56 -13.67 -10.50
C VAL A 237 -8.36 -13.01 -11.20
N VAL A 238 -7.76 -11.99 -10.60
CA VAL A 238 -6.65 -11.22 -11.17
C VAL A 238 -5.31 -11.93 -10.98
N GLU A 239 -5.10 -12.55 -9.83
CA GLU A 239 -3.78 -13.05 -9.41
C GLU A 239 -3.58 -14.55 -9.69
N GLU A 240 -4.64 -15.36 -9.58
CA GLU A 240 -4.59 -16.83 -9.58
C GLU A 240 -5.28 -17.49 -10.79
N ASP A 241 -5.85 -16.70 -11.72
CA ASP A 241 -6.61 -17.19 -12.91
C ASP A 241 -7.67 -18.25 -12.55
N LEU A 242 -8.50 -17.97 -11.53
CA LEU A 242 -9.56 -18.88 -11.09
C LEU A 242 -10.49 -19.29 -12.25
N SER A 243 -10.70 -20.60 -12.39
CA SER A 243 -11.62 -21.18 -13.37
C SER A 243 -13.06 -20.69 -13.16
N ASP A 244 -13.86 -20.71 -14.23
CA ASP A 244 -15.29 -20.38 -14.15
C ASP A 244 -16.00 -21.29 -13.15
N GLU A 245 -15.66 -22.58 -13.13
CA GLU A 245 -16.20 -23.59 -12.21
C GLU A 245 -15.91 -23.26 -10.74
N SER A 246 -14.68 -22.88 -10.40
CA SER A 246 -14.31 -22.50 -9.03
C SER A 246 -15.05 -21.25 -8.57
N ILE A 247 -15.30 -20.31 -9.49
CA ILE A 247 -16.05 -19.09 -9.18
C ILE A 247 -17.53 -19.37 -9.05
N GLU A 248 -18.12 -20.24 -9.88
CA GLU A 248 -19.50 -20.68 -9.73
C GLU A 248 -19.72 -21.43 -8.41
N ALA A 249 -18.80 -22.32 -8.05
CA ALA A 249 -18.83 -23.02 -6.76
C ALA A 249 -18.70 -22.06 -5.57
N SER A 250 -17.81 -21.07 -5.66
CA SER A 250 -17.68 -20.01 -4.64
C SER A 250 -18.92 -19.12 -4.58
N ASN A 251 -19.48 -18.77 -5.74
CA ASN A 251 -20.66 -17.91 -5.84
C ASN A 251 -21.91 -18.61 -5.30
N ALA A 252 -21.97 -19.94 -5.31
CA ALA A 252 -23.04 -20.70 -4.67
C ALA A 252 -23.12 -20.45 -3.15
N PHE A 253 -22.03 -20.07 -2.49
CA PHE A 253 -22.04 -19.64 -1.09
C PHE A 253 -22.90 -18.38 -0.88
N PHE A 254 -23.12 -17.57 -1.91
CA PHE A 254 -23.90 -16.33 -1.80
C PHE A 254 -25.35 -16.48 -2.26
N ARG A 255 -25.86 -17.70 -2.53
CA ARG A 255 -27.04 -17.99 -3.39
C ARG A 255 -28.33 -17.23 -3.06
N ASP A 256 -28.50 -16.67 -1.87
CA ASP A 256 -29.70 -15.92 -1.47
C ASP A 256 -29.37 -14.56 -0.81
N THR A 257 -28.21 -13.99 -1.17
CA THR A 257 -27.70 -12.74 -0.61
C THR A 257 -27.50 -11.70 -1.72
N GLU A 258 -27.44 -10.42 -1.36
CA GLU A 258 -27.10 -9.34 -2.32
C GLU A 258 -25.68 -9.46 -2.91
N PHE A 259 -24.83 -10.30 -2.31
CA PHE A 259 -23.48 -10.57 -2.79
C PHE A 259 -23.44 -11.58 -3.94
N TYR A 260 -24.56 -12.25 -4.23
CA TYR A 260 -24.67 -13.21 -5.32
C TYR A 260 -24.39 -12.58 -6.68
N ILE A 261 -23.53 -13.23 -7.46
CA ILE A 261 -23.19 -12.81 -8.81
C ILE A 261 -24.14 -13.51 -9.79
N HIS A 262 -25.18 -12.81 -10.23
CA HIS A 262 -26.13 -13.35 -11.22
C HIS A 262 -25.51 -13.66 -12.59
N ASN A 263 -24.46 -12.93 -12.98
CA ASN A 263 -23.77 -13.13 -14.24
C ASN A 263 -22.26 -13.09 -14.02
N VAL A 264 -21.67 -14.28 -13.85
CA VAL A 264 -20.25 -14.46 -13.56
C VAL A 264 -19.37 -13.89 -14.67
N VAL A 265 -19.73 -14.10 -15.93
CA VAL A 265 -18.96 -13.62 -17.08
C VAL A 265 -18.89 -12.10 -17.12
N GLU A 266 -20.02 -11.42 -16.92
CA GLU A 266 -20.07 -9.95 -16.92
C GLU A 266 -19.39 -9.36 -15.68
N TRP A 267 -19.51 -10.01 -14.53
CA TRP A 267 -18.82 -9.61 -13.31
C TRP A 267 -17.30 -9.76 -13.43
N LYS A 268 -16.81 -10.88 -13.98
CA LYS A 268 -15.38 -11.08 -14.29
C LYS A 268 -14.86 -9.98 -15.20
N LEU A 269 -15.64 -9.64 -16.24
CA LEU A 269 -15.29 -8.54 -17.13
C LEU A 269 -15.16 -7.23 -16.34
N ASP A 270 -16.12 -6.88 -15.48
CA ASP A 270 -16.05 -5.64 -14.70
C ASP A 270 -14.85 -5.60 -13.74
N VAL A 271 -14.51 -6.73 -13.11
CA VAL A 271 -13.33 -6.86 -12.25
C VAL A 271 -12.05 -6.57 -13.04
N VAL A 272 -11.84 -7.30 -14.14
CA VAL A 272 -10.64 -7.19 -14.98
C VAL A 272 -10.54 -5.80 -15.62
N MET A 273 -11.66 -5.24 -16.09
CA MET A 273 -11.68 -3.91 -16.71
C MET A 273 -11.34 -2.83 -15.69
N LYS A 274 -11.88 -2.91 -14.47
CA LYS A 274 -11.55 -1.95 -13.39
C LYS A 274 -10.08 -2.03 -13.03
N GLU A 275 -9.54 -3.23 -12.92
CA GLU A 275 -8.13 -3.48 -12.63
C GLU A 275 -7.21 -2.90 -13.70
N ILE A 276 -7.50 -3.19 -14.98
CA ILE A 276 -6.77 -2.61 -16.12
C ILE A 276 -6.80 -1.08 -16.10
N ILE A 277 -7.97 -0.49 -15.83
CA ILE A 277 -8.11 0.97 -15.73
C ILE A 277 -7.25 1.50 -14.58
N GLU A 278 -7.27 0.87 -13.41
CA GLU A 278 -6.54 1.31 -12.23
C GLU A 278 -5.03 1.24 -12.43
N MET A 279 -4.50 0.16 -13.02
CA MET A 279 -3.07 0.04 -13.37
C MET A 279 -2.60 1.14 -14.35
N THR A 280 -3.53 1.74 -15.11
CA THR A 280 -3.24 2.85 -16.01
C THR A 280 -3.44 4.24 -15.39
N LYS A 281 -3.78 4.31 -14.10
CA LYS A 281 -3.78 5.55 -13.32
C LYS A 281 -2.47 5.66 -12.55
N GLY A 282 -1.81 6.83 -12.64
CA GLY A 282 -0.55 7.08 -11.93
C GLY A 282 0.71 6.68 -12.71
N PRO A 283 1.90 6.83 -12.10
CA PRO A 283 3.16 6.42 -12.71
C PRO A 283 3.25 4.90 -12.83
N ARG A 284 4.00 4.44 -13.84
CA ARG A 284 4.24 3.02 -14.07
C ARG A 284 5.33 2.52 -13.12
N ASP A 285 5.07 1.41 -12.46
CA ASP A 285 6.08 0.69 -11.69
C ASP A 285 7.04 -0.06 -12.65
N MET A 286 8.33 0.22 -12.46
CA MET A 286 9.44 -0.31 -13.23
C MET A 286 10.22 -1.37 -12.44
N GLU A 287 9.64 -1.95 -11.38
CA GLU A 287 10.20 -3.14 -10.75
C GLU A 287 10.22 -4.32 -11.74
N ALA A 288 11.38 -4.95 -11.94
CA ALA A 288 11.55 -6.06 -12.86
C ALA A 288 11.23 -7.40 -12.20
N VAL A 289 10.44 -8.22 -12.89
CA VAL A 289 10.06 -9.58 -12.48
C VAL A 289 10.43 -10.58 -13.56
N LYS A 290 10.92 -11.75 -13.16
CA LYS A 290 11.30 -12.81 -14.11
C LYS A 290 10.09 -13.34 -14.88
N THR A 291 10.32 -13.59 -16.17
CA THR A 291 9.44 -14.39 -17.02
C THR A 291 9.79 -15.86 -16.82
N PHE A 292 8.77 -16.73 -16.81
CA PHE A 292 8.99 -18.19 -16.67
C PHE A 292 9.20 -18.88 -18.04
N GLU A 293 8.94 -18.17 -19.14
CA GLU A 293 9.13 -18.67 -20.50
C GLU A 293 10.58 -18.44 -20.98
N LEU A 294 11.43 -19.45 -20.78
CA LEU A 294 12.80 -19.46 -21.28
C LEU A 294 12.82 -19.77 -22.78
N SER A 295 12.69 -18.73 -23.61
CA SER A 295 12.95 -18.78 -25.05
C SER A 295 14.02 -17.76 -25.40
N ASN A 296 14.95 -18.12 -26.29
CA ASN A 296 15.96 -17.19 -26.82
C ASN A 296 15.34 -15.98 -27.55
N ARG A 297 14.03 -16.02 -27.83
CA ARG A 297 13.25 -14.95 -28.48
C ARG A 297 12.47 -14.06 -27.49
N MET A 298 12.50 -14.36 -26.20
CA MET A 298 11.82 -13.62 -25.14
C MET A 298 12.85 -12.95 -24.21
N PRO A 299 12.49 -11.81 -23.61
CA PRO A 299 13.27 -11.25 -22.50
C PRO A 299 13.14 -12.13 -21.25
N LYS A 300 14.17 -12.15 -20.39
CA LYS A 300 14.16 -12.91 -19.11
C LYS A 300 13.38 -12.19 -18.01
N SER A 301 13.24 -10.87 -18.11
CA SER A 301 12.55 -10.04 -17.15
C SER A 301 11.64 -9.02 -17.86
N ILE A 302 10.52 -8.72 -17.22
CA ILE A 302 9.53 -7.73 -17.64
C ILE A 302 9.12 -6.89 -16.42
N SER A 303 8.40 -5.77 -16.60
CA SER A 303 7.93 -5.00 -15.44
C SER A 303 6.78 -5.69 -14.70
N ALA A 304 6.74 -5.53 -13.37
CA ALA A 304 5.69 -6.06 -12.51
C ALA A 304 4.30 -5.54 -12.92
N SER A 305 4.23 -4.25 -13.28
CA SER A 305 3.01 -3.61 -13.78
C SER A 305 2.54 -4.26 -15.09
N TYR A 306 3.44 -4.51 -16.04
CA TYR A 306 3.09 -5.19 -17.29
C TYR A 306 2.69 -6.65 -17.06
N LYS A 307 3.37 -7.38 -16.16
CA LYS A 307 2.99 -8.76 -15.81
C LYS A 307 1.57 -8.85 -15.25
N ARG A 308 1.19 -7.93 -14.35
CA ARG A 308 -0.17 -7.83 -13.81
C ARG A 308 -1.19 -7.47 -14.89
N PHE A 309 -0.84 -6.53 -15.77
CA PHE A 309 -1.65 -6.19 -16.95
C PHE A 309 -1.85 -7.39 -17.87
N GLN A 310 -0.80 -8.17 -18.14
CA GLN A 310 -0.86 -9.35 -18.99
C GLN A 310 -1.82 -10.40 -18.43
N LYS A 311 -1.76 -10.70 -17.12
CA LYS A 311 -2.70 -11.62 -16.46
C LYS A 311 -4.14 -11.19 -16.68
N CYS A 312 -4.45 -9.91 -16.41
CA CYS A 312 -5.77 -9.34 -16.63
C CYS A 312 -6.20 -9.44 -18.10
N PHE A 313 -5.28 -9.13 -19.02
CA PHE A 313 -5.57 -9.15 -20.44
C PHE A 313 -5.86 -10.57 -20.94
N GLU A 314 -5.15 -11.59 -20.45
CA GLU A 314 -5.44 -12.99 -20.78
C GLU A 314 -6.83 -13.43 -20.29
N VAL A 315 -7.21 -13.06 -19.06
CA VAL A 315 -8.57 -13.31 -18.57
C VAL A 315 -9.59 -12.63 -19.50
N PHE A 316 -9.38 -11.35 -19.84
CA PHE A 316 -10.26 -10.62 -20.75
C PHE A 316 -10.42 -11.34 -22.10
N ARG A 317 -9.33 -11.81 -22.72
CA ARG A 317 -9.35 -12.47 -24.03
C ARG A 317 -10.16 -13.77 -24.01
N LYS A 318 -10.14 -14.50 -22.89
CA LYS A 318 -10.87 -15.77 -22.73
C LYS A 318 -12.38 -15.55 -22.45
N LEU A 319 -12.78 -14.37 -21.97
CA LEU A 319 -14.17 -14.08 -21.58
C LEU A 319 -15.13 -13.96 -22.78
N LYS A 320 -16.18 -14.77 -22.78
CA LYS A 320 -17.30 -14.72 -23.76
C LYS A 320 -18.42 -13.76 -23.31
N SER A 321 -18.11 -12.47 -23.18
CA SER A 321 -19.06 -11.43 -22.75
C SER A 321 -19.77 -10.74 -23.92
N LYS A 322 -21.01 -10.28 -23.72
CA LYS A 322 -21.73 -9.45 -24.71
C LYS A 322 -21.12 -8.04 -24.85
N ARG A 323 -20.42 -7.55 -23.83
CA ARG A 323 -19.74 -6.24 -23.82
C ARG A 323 -18.29 -6.29 -24.30
N HIS A 324 -17.82 -7.46 -24.77
CA HIS A 324 -16.43 -7.69 -25.14
C HIS A 324 -15.90 -6.64 -26.15
N GLU A 325 -16.66 -6.32 -27.20
CA GLU A 325 -16.26 -5.30 -28.20
C GLU A 325 -16.04 -3.90 -27.61
N LYS A 326 -16.89 -3.48 -26.66
CA LYS A 326 -16.70 -2.21 -25.94
C LYS A 326 -15.46 -2.28 -25.04
N GLY A 327 -15.22 -3.43 -24.41
CA GLY A 327 -14.04 -3.72 -23.62
C GLY A 327 -12.74 -3.60 -24.43
N VAL A 328 -12.70 -4.13 -25.66
CA VAL A 328 -11.53 -4.03 -26.56
C VAL A 328 -11.09 -2.58 -26.76
N ARG A 329 -12.03 -1.64 -26.93
CA ARG A 329 -11.69 -0.21 -27.09
C ARG A 329 -11.02 0.37 -25.85
N VAL A 330 -11.48 -0.03 -24.67
CA VAL A 330 -10.92 0.43 -23.40
C VAL A 330 -9.53 -0.18 -23.17
N ILE A 331 -9.35 -1.46 -23.51
CA ILE A 331 -8.05 -2.14 -23.42
C ILE A 331 -7.04 -1.55 -24.39
N ASN A 332 -7.41 -1.26 -25.63
CA ASN A 332 -6.51 -0.60 -26.57
C ASN A 332 -6.03 0.76 -26.04
N ARG A 333 -6.94 1.52 -25.40
CA ARG A 333 -6.56 2.77 -24.73
C ARG A 333 -5.64 2.52 -23.53
N ALA A 334 -5.89 1.46 -22.76
CA ALA A 334 -5.06 1.09 -21.61
C ALA A 334 -3.64 0.68 -22.05
N ILE A 335 -3.51 -0.11 -23.13
CA ILE A 335 -2.21 -0.50 -23.72
C ILE A 335 -1.44 0.74 -24.17
N LYS A 336 -2.08 1.67 -24.89
CA LYS A 336 -1.43 2.93 -25.28
C LYS A 336 -0.95 3.74 -24.09
N LYS A 337 -1.73 3.76 -23.01
CA LYS A 337 -1.32 4.40 -21.75
C LYS A 337 -0.23 3.63 -21.02
N LEU A 338 -0.18 2.31 -21.12
CA LEU A 338 0.83 1.50 -20.43
C LEU A 338 2.23 1.75 -21.01
N PHE A 339 2.30 1.89 -22.33
CA PHE A 339 3.51 2.18 -23.11
C PHE A 339 3.64 3.67 -23.47
N ASP A 340 3.06 4.56 -22.65
CA ASP A 340 3.26 6.01 -22.80
C ASP A 340 4.56 6.41 -22.07
N PRO A 341 5.58 6.94 -22.77
CA PRO A 341 6.85 7.32 -22.17
C PRO A 341 6.73 8.45 -21.13
N LYS A 342 5.59 9.14 -21.05
CA LYS A 342 5.34 10.18 -20.03
C LYS A 342 5.00 9.65 -18.65
N ARG A 343 4.87 8.33 -18.47
CA ARG A 343 4.40 7.71 -17.21
C ARG A 343 5.49 7.22 -16.28
N TYR A 344 6.75 7.41 -16.62
CA TYR A 344 7.88 7.08 -15.75
C TYR A 344 9.01 8.06 -15.99
N GLU A 345 9.95 8.13 -15.03
CA GLU A 345 11.14 8.97 -15.18
C GLU A 345 12.12 8.32 -16.18
N PRO A 346 12.51 9.03 -17.26
CA PRO A 346 13.41 8.46 -18.25
C PRO A 346 14.79 8.16 -17.68
N SER A 347 15.18 6.89 -17.76
CA SER A 347 16.49 6.36 -17.40
C SER A 347 16.86 5.20 -18.33
N ILE A 348 18.15 4.86 -18.42
CA ILE A 348 18.63 3.72 -19.21
C ILE A 348 17.88 2.44 -18.80
N TYR A 349 17.77 2.20 -17.50
CA TYR A 349 17.04 1.06 -16.95
C TYR A 349 15.56 1.04 -17.38
N SER A 350 14.89 2.18 -17.33
CA SER A 350 13.49 2.29 -17.76
C SER A 350 13.28 2.01 -19.25
N TYR A 351 14.24 2.39 -20.11
CA TYR A 351 14.18 2.09 -21.54
C TYR A 351 14.35 0.60 -21.82
N PHE A 352 15.26 -0.07 -21.11
CA PHE A 352 15.40 -1.52 -21.20
C PHE A 352 14.11 -2.24 -20.79
N ILE A 353 13.47 -1.83 -19.69
CA ILE A 353 12.22 -2.43 -19.24
C ILE A 353 11.09 -2.20 -20.24
N GLU A 354 10.94 -0.97 -20.76
CA GLU A 354 9.91 -0.71 -21.77
C GLU A 354 10.15 -1.54 -23.04
N PHE A 355 11.41 -1.66 -23.48
CA PHE A 355 11.79 -2.49 -24.61
C PHE A 355 11.43 -3.96 -24.39
N ALA A 356 11.71 -4.49 -23.19
CA ALA A 356 11.37 -5.86 -22.81
C ALA A 356 9.86 -6.09 -22.84
N ASP A 357 9.08 -5.21 -22.22
CA ASP A 357 7.63 -5.36 -22.11
C ASP A 357 6.92 -5.27 -23.47
N ILE A 358 7.35 -4.34 -24.33
CA ILE A 358 6.84 -4.26 -25.71
C ILE A 358 7.24 -5.49 -26.51
N THR A 359 8.49 -5.93 -26.39
CA THR A 359 8.98 -7.13 -27.09
C THR A 359 8.19 -8.37 -26.69
N HIS A 360 7.97 -8.54 -25.39
CA HIS A 360 7.16 -9.61 -24.84
C HIS A 360 5.71 -9.53 -25.37
N PHE A 361 5.08 -8.35 -25.31
CA PHE A 361 3.72 -8.15 -25.81
C PHE A 361 3.58 -8.50 -27.30
N LEU A 362 4.48 -8.02 -28.15
CA LEU A 362 4.44 -8.30 -29.59
C LEU A 362 4.65 -9.79 -29.91
N ARG A 363 5.38 -10.51 -29.07
CA ARG A 363 5.62 -11.96 -29.23
C ARG A 363 4.44 -12.80 -28.78
N VAL A 364 3.83 -12.45 -27.64
CA VAL A 364 2.65 -13.16 -27.11
C VAL A 364 1.40 -12.85 -27.93
N TYR A 365 1.29 -11.63 -28.48
CA TYR A 365 0.11 -11.14 -29.19
C TYR A 365 0.45 -10.59 -30.61
N PRO A 366 0.99 -11.41 -31.53
CA PRO A 366 1.50 -10.93 -32.83
C PRO A 366 0.43 -10.34 -33.75
N GLY A 367 -0.85 -10.66 -33.55
CA GLY A 367 -1.97 -10.14 -34.34
C GLY A 367 -2.73 -8.97 -33.70
N HIS A 368 -2.19 -8.36 -32.64
CA HIS A 368 -2.88 -7.27 -31.95
C HIS A 368 -2.95 -6.00 -32.84
N CYS A 369 -4.05 -5.25 -32.79
CA CYS A 369 -4.26 -4.07 -33.64
C CYS A 369 -3.29 -2.89 -33.38
N LEU A 370 -2.46 -2.98 -32.34
CA LEU A 370 -1.45 -1.99 -31.97
C LEU A 370 -0.02 -2.47 -32.30
N ALA A 371 0.13 -3.63 -32.95
CA ALA A 371 1.43 -4.24 -33.20
C ALA A 371 2.38 -3.32 -33.97
N ASP A 372 1.89 -2.65 -35.02
CA ASP A 372 2.73 -1.74 -35.84
C ASP A 372 3.21 -0.51 -35.06
N GLU A 373 2.33 0.09 -34.27
CA GLU A 373 2.65 1.26 -33.42
C GLU A 373 3.66 0.88 -32.34
N LEU A 374 3.46 -0.25 -31.68
CA LEU A 374 4.37 -0.76 -30.66
C LEU A 374 5.71 -1.22 -31.26
N SER A 375 5.72 -1.78 -32.48
CA SER A 375 6.96 -2.15 -33.14
C SER A 375 7.82 -0.93 -33.47
N LYS A 376 7.21 0.17 -33.91
CA LYS A 376 7.92 1.45 -34.10
C LYS A 376 8.49 1.98 -32.79
N ARG A 377 7.70 1.97 -31.72
CA ARG A 377 8.19 2.39 -30.39
C ARG A 377 9.34 1.51 -29.90
N LYS A 378 9.29 0.20 -30.13
CA LYS A 378 10.38 -0.74 -29.82
C LYS A 378 11.67 -0.40 -30.59
N GLU A 379 11.56 -0.01 -31.86
CA GLU A 379 12.71 0.45 -32.66
C GLU A 379 13.27 1.78 -32.14
N GLU A 380 12.42 2.73 -31.75
CA GLU A 380 12.86 3.97 -31.10
C GLU A 380 13.63 3.67 -29.80
N LEU A 381 13.07 2.78 -28.96
CA LEU A 381 13.69 2.36 -27.70
C LEU A 381 15.04 1.67 -27.90
N PHE A 382 15.20 0.91 -28.97
CA PHE A 382 16.50 0.37 -29.35
C PHE A 382 17.53 1.49 -29.49
N PHE A 383 17.22 2.54 -30.26
CA PHE A 383 18.12 3.68 -30.42
C PHE A 383 18.30 4.48 -29.13
N ASP A 384 17.24 4.69 -28.34
CA ASP A 384 17.31 5.39 -27.05
C ASP A 384 18.24 4.67 -26.06
N VAL A 385 18.14 3.34 -25.96
CA VAL A 385 19.02 2.50 -25.16
C VAL A 385 20.48 2.65 -25.62
N ILE A 386 20.75 2.43 -26.91
CA ILE A 386 22.12 2.51 -27.44
C ILE A 386 22.73 3.89 -27.22
N LYS A 387 21.97 4.95 -27.49
CA LYS A 387 22.43 6.33 -27.37
C LYS A 387 22.78 6.70 -25.93
N GLU A 388 21.91 6.41 -24.96
CA GLU A 388 22.17 6.78 -23.57
C GLU A 388 23.26 5.88 -22.94
N SER A 389 23.27 4.58 -23.24
CA SER A 389 24.30 3.66 -22.73
C SER A 389 25.70 4.01 -23.24
N SER A 390 25.84 4.42 -24.51
CA SER A 390 27.14 4.76 -25.13
C SER A 390 27.62 6.20 -24.88
N ARG A 391 26.82 7.04 -24.21
CA ARG A 391 27.12 8.47 -24.00
C ARG A 391 28.36 8.69 -23.13
N ILE A 392 29.35 9.46 -23.59
CA ILE A 392 30.58 9.71 -22.81
C ILE A 392 30.44 11.01 -22.00
N ASN A 393 30.21 10.88 -20.70
CA ASN A 393 30.06 12.02 -19.79
C ASN A 393 31.36 12.38 -19.05
N VAL A 394 32.33 11.47 -19.00
CA VAL A 394 33.65 11.72 -18.41
C VAL A 394 34.47 12.68 -19.27
N ALA A 395 35.32 13.49 -18.64
CA ALA A 395 36.30 14.32 -19.32
C ALA A 395 37.53 13.48 -19.70
N LEU A 396 38.08 13.67 -20.89
CA LEU A 396 39.18 12.82 -21.39
C LEU A 396 40.54 13.15 -20.77
N ASP A 397 40.65 14.22 -19.97
CA ASP A 397 41.85 14.61 -19.24
C ASP A 397 41.99 13.96 -17.85
N GLU A 398 40.99 13.18 -17.43
CA GLU A 398 41.04 12.33 -16.25
C GLU A 398 42.17 11.28 -16.33
N PRO A 399 42.64 10.74 -15.18
CA PRO A 399 43.64 9.68 -15.17
C PRO A 399 43.20 8.45 -16.00
N LEU A 400 44.14 7.82 -16.71
CA LEU A 400 43.85 6.65 -17.55
C LEU A 400 43.14 5.52 -16.80
N VAL A 401 43.47 5.31 -15.53
CA VAL A 401 42.82 4.29 -14.68
C VAL A 401 41.33 4.61 -14.49
N THR A 402 40.99 5.88 -14.22
CA THR A 402 39.62 6.36 -14.08
C THR A 402 38.84 6.17 -15.38
N LEU A 403 39.44 6.52 -16.52
CA LEU A 403 38.81 6.33 -17.83
C LEU A 403 38.55 4.85 -18.13
N LYS A 404 39.54 3.98 -17.91
CA LYS A 404 39.37 2.53 -18.10
C LYS A 404 38.25 1.96 -17.22
N LEU A 405 38.22 2.34 -15.94
CA LEU A 405 37.14 1.94 -15.03
C LEU A 405 35.78 2.43 -15.53
N TYR A 406 35.67 3.68 -15.97
CA TYR A 406 34.43 4.25 -16.51
C TYR A 406 33.88 3.44 -17.70
N PHE A 407 34.71 3.15 -18.70
CA PHE A 407 34.25 2.38 -19.88
C PHE A 407 33.94 0.93 -19.51
N LYS A 408 34.70 0.33 -18.57
CA LYS A 408 34.41 -1.01 -18.07
C LYS A 408 33.06 -1.08 -17.38
N GLU A 409 32.81 -0.18 -16.43
CA GLU A 409 31.54 -0.11 -15.69
C GLU A 409 30.36 0.07 -16.64
N LYS A 410 30.50 0.97 -17.62
CA LYS A 410 29.48 1.15 -18.65
C LYS A 410 29.18 -0.09 -19.47
N HIS A 411 30.21 -0.81 -19.91
CA HIS A 411 30.03 -2.04 -20.69
C HIS A 411 29.41 -3.15 -19.83
N VAL A 412 29.88 -3.33 -18.59
CA VAL A 412 29.30 -4.30 -17.67
C VAL A 412 27.83 -3.99 -17.38
N GLU A 413 27.49 -2.76 -17.02
CA GLU A 413 26.10 -2.35 -16.76
C GLU A 413 25.21 -2.57 -17.99
N PHE A 414 25.73 -2.27 -19.18
CA PHE A 414 25.01 -2.49 -20.44
C PHE A 414 24.74 -3.97 -20.71
N VAL A 415 25.76 -4.83 -20.54
CA VAL A 415 25.63 -6.29 -20.71
C VAL A 415 24.68 -6.89 -19.68
N GLU A 416 24.79 -6.51 -18.41
CA GLU A 416 23.89 -6.98 -17.35
C GLU A 416 22.43 -6.64 -17.63
N ASN A 417 22.15 -5.42 -18.11
CA ASN A 417 20.80 -5.04 -18.53
C ASN A 417 20.33 -5.81 -19.76
N MET A 418 21.20 -5.98 -20.77
CA MET A 418 20.86 -6.79 -21.95
C MET A 418 20.50 -8.22 -21.57
N GLU A 419 21.26 -8.85 -20.68
CA GLU A 419 21.02 -10.23 -20.24
C GLU A 419 19.64 -10.44 -19.62
N LEU A 420 19.06 -9.40 -19.03
CA LEU A 420 17.74 -9.43 -18.41
C LEU A 420 16.62 -9.06 -19.39
N PHE A 421 16.82 -8.00 -20.19
CA PHE A 421 15.74 -7.32 -20.89
C PHE A 421 15.75 -7.49 -22.41
N VAL A 422 16.86 -7.95 -22.99
CA VAL A 422 16.99 -8.14 -24.43
C VAL A 422 16.94 -9.64 -24.75
N PRO A 423 16.12 -10.08 -25.73
CA PRO A 423 16.17 -11.46 -26.20
C PRO A 423 17.56 -11.85 -26.69
N GLU A 424 17.99 -13.07 -26.37
CA GLU A 424 19.32 -13.58 -26.72
C GLU A 424 19.65 -13.44 -28.21
N ILE A 425 18.67 -13.67 -29.09
CA ILE A 425 18.84 -13.53 -30.54
C ILE A 425 19.22 -12.11 -30.99
N ASN A 426 18.94 -11.10 -30.18
CA ASN A 426 19.18 -9.69 -30.49
C ASN A 426 20.40 -9.13 -29.75
N MET A 427 21.00 -9.89 -28.82
CA MET A 427 22.07 -9.37 -27.97
C MET A 427 23.26 -8.88 -28.79
N SER A 428 23.72 -9.67 -29.75
CA SER A 428 24.85 -9.26 -30.61
C SER A 428 24.56 -7.97 -31.38
N LEU A 429 23.33 -7.74 -31.81
CA LEU A 429 22.96 -6.50 -32.51
C LEU A 429 23.06 -5.28 -31.59
N PHE A 430 22.56 -5.38 -30.36
CA PHE A 430 22.68 -4.32 -29.35
C PHE A 430 24.15 -4.04 -29.04
N GLU A 431 24.96 -5.07 -28.84
CA GLU A 431 26.36 -4.90 -28.48
C GLU A 431 27.19 -4.29 -29.61
N ILE A 432 26.96 -4.71 -30.86
CA ILE A 432 27.58 -4.10 -32.04
C ILE A 432 27.24 -2.61 -32.11
N GLN A 433 25.96 -2.24 -31.98
CA GLN A 433 25.54 -0.84 -32.06
C GLN A 433 26.02 0.00 -30.87
N PHE A 434 26.15 -0.61 -29.69
CA PHE A 434 26.76 0.04 -28.53
C PHE A 434 28.20 0.46 -28.81
N PHE A 435 29.02 -0.46 -29.33
CA PHE A 435 30.42 -0.14 -29.66
C PHE A 435 30.55 0.78 -30.87
N GLU A 436 29.66 0.68 -31.86
CA GLU A 436 29.59 1.62 -32.98
C GLU A 436 29.45 3.06 -32.46
N MET A 437 28.39 3.30 -31.68
CA MET A 437 28.06 4.61 -31.13
C MET A 437 29.07 5.09 -30.07
N LEU A 438 29.62 4.17 -29.27
CA LEU A 438 30.68 4.49 -28.30
C LEU A 438 31.94 4.99 -29.01
N GLY A 439 32.33 4.32 -30.09
CA GLY A 439 33.46 4.72 -30.92
C GLY A 439 33.24 6.10 -31.55
N GLU A 440 32.06 6.35 -32.13
CA GLU A 440 31.69 7.66 -32.67
C GLU A 440 31.71 8.77 -31.62
N ASN A 441 31.11 8.53 -30.45
CA ASN A 441 31.11 9.47 -29.34
C ASN A 441 32.52 9.77 -28.84
N LEU A 442 33.40 8.76 -28.79
CA LEU A 442 34.79 8.95 -28.38
C LEU A 442 35.56 9.79 -29.42
N MET A 443 35.44 9.46 -30.70
CA MET A 443 36.09 10.22 -31.77
C MET A 443 35.66 11.69 -31.76
N LYS A 444 34.37 11.95 -31.55
CA LYS A 444 33.83 13.30 -31.40
C LYS A 444 34.42 14.02 -30.19
N LYS A 445 34.43 13.37 -29.02
CA LYS A 445 35.04 13.93 -27.79
C LYS A 445 36.53 14.24 -27.97
N ILE A 446 37.27 13.41 -28.70
CA ILE A 446 38.69 13.67 -29.00
C ILE A 446 38.85 14.91 -29.87
N GLN A 447 38.02 15.08 -30.90
CA GLN A 447 38.05 16.28 -31.76
C GLN A 447 37.71 17.58 -30.99
N GLU A 448 36.88 17.48 -29.95
CA GLU A 448 36.50 18.61 -29.10
C GLU A 448 37.63 19.08 -28.16
N LEU A 449 38.67 18.26 -27.95
CA LEU A 449 39.88 18.63 -27.19
C LEU A 449 40.70 19.65 -27.99
N LYS A 450 40.31 20.93 -28.03
CA LYS A 450 41.05 21.95 -28.81
C LYS A 450 42.53 22.09 -28.40
N MET A 451 42.85 21.83 -27.13
CA MET A 451 44.21 21.70 -26.59
C MET A 451 44.19 20.67 -25.45
N ALA A 452 45.18 19.78 -25.42
CA ALA A 452 45.30 18.75 -24.39
C ALA A 452 46.73 18.70 -23.83
N LYS A 453 46.86 18.27 -22.57
CA LYS A 453 48.17 17.99 -21.96
C LYS A 453 48.82 16.82 -22.70
N ARG A 454 50.15 16.80 -22.77
CA ARG A 454 50.91 15.71 -23.40
C ARG A 454 50.54 14.33 -22.82
N SER A 455 50.37 14.25 -21.50
CA SER A 455 49.93 13.03 -20.82
C SER A 455 48.54 12.56 -21.26
N THR A 456 47.63 13.48 -21.58
CA THR A 456 46.30 13.15 -22.12
C THR A 456 46.43 12.55 -23.50
N ILE A 457 47.22 13.17 -24.37
CA ILE A 457 47.47 12.68 -25.75
C ILE A 457 48.12 11.30 -25.71
N GLU A 458 49.10 11.07 -24.83
CA GLU A 458 49.75 9.77 -24.65
C GLU A 458 48.79 8.68 -24.11
N ASN A 459 47.78 9.06 -23.33
CA ASN A 459 46.79 8.13 -22.78
C ASN A 459 45.69 7.73 -23.78
N LEU A 460 45.34 8.59 -24.74
CA LEU A 460 44.24 8.34 -25.69
C LEU A 460 44.44 7.08 -26.57
N PRO A 461 45.63 6.80 -27.15
CA PRO A 461 45.89 5.54 -27.85
C PRO A 461 45.65 4.30 -26.98
N ILE A 462 46.07 4.35 -25.71
CA ILE A 462 45.92 3.25 -24.75
C ILE A 462 44.45 3.05 -24.39
N LEU A 463 43.68 4.14 -24.31
CA LEU A 463 42.25 4.09 -24.09
C LEU A 463 41.49 3.51 -25.29
N ILE A 464 41.89 3.90 -26.51
CA ILE A 464 41.33 3.34 -27.75
C ILE A 464 41.58 1.83 -27.81
N ASP A 465 42.81 1.38 -27.51
CA ASP A 465 43.12 -0.04 -27.45
C ASP A 465 42.25 -0.77 -26.43
N TYR A 466 42.08 -0.19 -25.25
CA TYR A 466 41.23 -0.77 -24.22
C TYR A 466 39.77 -0.94 -24.69
N ILE A 467 39.20 0.04 -25.38
CA ILE A 467 37.82 -0.06 -25.90
C ILE A 467 37.73 -1.08 -27.05
N LEU A 468 38.74 -1.15 -27.91
CA LEU A 468 38.81 -2.18 -28.95
C LEU A 468 38.89 -3.58 -28.34
N ASP A 469 39.68 -3.76 -27.28
CA ASP A 469 39.81 -5.03 -26.55
C ASP A 469 38.50 -5.45 -25.89
N LEU A 470 37.71 -4.50 -25.36
CA LEU A 470 36.36 -4.77 -24.82
C LEU A 470 35.40 -5.34 -25.87
N SER A 471 35.65 -5.07 -27.16
CA SER A 471 34.82 -5.54 -28.28
C SER A 471 35.40 -6.78 -28.99
N PHE A 472 36.47 -7.39 -28.49
CA PHE A 472 37.22 -8.44 -29.18
C PHE A 472 36.42 -9.73 -29.43
N HIS A 473 35.43 -10.04 -28.59
CA HIS A 473 34.56 -11.21 -28.76
C HIS A 473 33.55 -11.08 -29.90
N LEU A 474 33.37 -9.87 -30.45
CA LEU A 474 32.46 -9.64 -31.57
C LEU A 474 33.11 -10.00 -32.92
N PRO A 475 32.32 -10.41 -33.92
CA PRO A 475 32.86 -10.76 -35.24
C PRO A 475 33.67 -9.61 -35.86
N ALA A 476 34.82 -9.94 -36.44
CA ALA A 476 35.69 -8.96 -37.08
C ALA A 476 34.96 -8.20 -38.20
N GLY A 477 35.03 -6.87 -38.17
CA GLY A 477 34.37 -6.00 -39.14
C GLY A 477 32.87 -5.77 -38.92
N ALA A 478 32.29 -6.29 -37.83
CA ALA A 478 30.89 -6.02 -37.48
C ALA A 478 30.65 -4.58 -37.00
N ILE A 479 31.67 -3.95 -36.40
CA ILE A 479 31.64 -2.55 -35.95
C ILE A 479 32.34 -1.72 -37.02
N GLY A 480 31.57 -0.92 -37.76
CA GLY A 480 32.04 -0.06 -38.84
C GLY A 480 33.03 1.00 -38.35
N SER A 481 32.80 1.56 -37.17
CA SER A 481 33.65 2.62 -36.59
C SER A 481 35.04 2.13 -36.19
N GLN A 482 35.29 0.82 -36.06
CA GLN A 482 36.59 0.28 -35.63
C GLN A 482 37.75 0.69 -36.54
N GLY A 483 37.56 0.69 -37.87
CA GLY A 483 38.62 1.09 -38.81
C GLY A 483 39.01 2.56 -38.66
N LYS A 484 38.01 3.41 -38.44
CA LYS A 484 38.19 4.84 -38.18
C LYS A 484 38.86 5.08 -36.82
N LEU A 485 38.43 4.38 -35.78
CA LEU A 485 39.01 4.48 -34.45
C LEU A 485 40.48 4.02 -34.41
N LYS A 486 40.83 2.97 -35.15
CA LYS A 486 42.24 2.55 -35.36
C LYS A 486 43.07 3.62 -36.06
N SER A 487 42.47 4.36 -37.00
CA SER A 487 43.13 5.49 -37.67
C SER A 487 43.39 6.65 -36.71
N TYR A 488 42.45 6.94 -35.79
CA TYR A 488 42.66 7.92 -34.70
C TYR A 488 43.84 7.51 -33.83
N LYS A 489 43.89 6.25 -33.39
CA LYS A 489 45.00 5.72 -32.62
C LYS A 489 46.33 5.94 -33.34
N GLN A 490 46.41 5.58 -34.62
CA GLN A 490 47.63 5.71 -35.41
C GLN A 490 48.10 7.17 -35.48
N VAL A 491 47.19 8.13 -35.70
CA VAL A 491 47.56 9.56 -35.72
C VAL A 491 48.07 10.04 -34.35
N LEU A 492 47.48 9.56 -33.26
CA LEU A 492 47.85 9.95 -31.89
C LEU A 492 49.15 9.31 -31.39
N SER A 493 49.57 8.16 -31.93
CA SER A 493 50.74 7.40 -31.45
C SER A 493 51.97 7.42 -32.37
N SER A 494 51.80 7.66 -33.68
CA SER A 494 52.89 7.61 -34.65
C SER A 494 53.67 8.92 -34.76
N ASN A 495 54.88 8.84 -35.29
CA ASN A 495 55.66 10.02 -35.66
C ASN A 495 55.08 10.69 -36.92
N ARG A 496 55.46 11.95 -37.15
CA ARG A 496 54.95 12.78 -38.26
C ARG A 496 55.08 12.14 -39.64
N ALA A 497 56.24 11.53 -39.94
CA ALA A 497 56.50 10.95 -41.26
C ALA A 497 55.55 9.79 -41.56
N GLU A 498 55.35 8.90 -40.58
CA GLU A 498 54.43 7.77 -40.69
C GLU A 498 52.97 8.20 -40.86
N VAL A 499 52.55 9.25 -40.14
CA VAL A 499 51.18 9.77 -40.21
C VAL A 499 50.89 10.37 -41.60
N ILE A 500 51.81 11.18 -42.14
CA ILE A 500 51.67 11.80 -43.48
C ILE A 500 51.68 10.72 -44.57
N GLU A 501 52.59 9.76 -44.50
CA GLU A 501 52.67 8.66 -45.47
C GLU A 501 51.41 7.79 -45.42
N GLY A 502 50.93 7.46 -44.21
CA GLY A 502 49.70 6.71 -44.00
C GLY A 502 48.47 7.40 -44.59
N TYR A 503 48.36 8.72 -44.40
CA TYR A 503 47.29 9.52 -44.98
C TYR A 503 47.37 9.58 -46.52
N ARG A 504 48.56 9.85 -47.08
CA ARG A 504 48.77 9.96 -48.54
C ARG A 504 48.43 8.67 -49.27
N ASN A 505 48.77 7.53 -48.67
CA ASN A 505 48.55 6.20 -49.21
C ASN A 505 47.12 5.66 -48.97
N GLY A 506 46.21 6.45 -48.40
CA GLY A 506 44.82 6.05 -48.14
C GLY A 506 44.68 4.95 -47.09
N LYS A 507 45.68 4.75 -46.22
CA LYS A 507 45.65 3.75 -45.15
C LYS A 507 44.83 4.21 -43.93
N LEU A 508 44.64 5.52 -43.78
CA LEU A 508 43.85 6.12 -42.71
C LEU A 508 42.40 6.36 -43.18
N PHE A 509 41.43 5.82 -42.44
CA PHE A 509 40.00 5.88 -42.75
C PHE A 509 39.32 7.10 -42.11
N ILE A 510 39.88 8.29 -42.28
CA ILE A 510 39.41 9.55 -41.65
C ILE A 510 39.29 10.66 -42.69
N SER A 511 38.37 11.61 -42.48
CA SER A 511 38.20 12.74 -43.39
C SER A 511 39.34 13.75 -43.24
N SER A 512 39.54 14.60 -44.25
CA SER A 512 40.54 15.68 -44.21
C SER A 512 40.36 16.61 -43.01
N GLU A 513 39.11 16.93 -42.65
CA GLU A 513 38.80 17.80 -41.51
C GLU A 513 39.21 17.16 -40.18
N GLU A 514 38.92 15.86 -40.03
CA GLU A 514 39.24 15.10 -38.83
C GLU A 514 40.75 14.91 -38.70
N PHE A 515 41.44 14.64 -39.81
CA PHE A 515 42.89 14.54 -39.86
C PHE A 515 43.56 15.85 -39.41
N ILE A 516 43.13 16.99 -39.94
CA ILE A 516 43.66 18.30 -39.56
C ILE A 516 43.42 18.59 -38.07
N SER A 517 42.23 18.26 -37.56
CA SER A 517 41.88 18.41 -36.14
C SER A 517 42.83 17.59 -35.25
N LEU A 518 43.03 16.31 -35.56
CA LEU A 518 43.92 15.41 -34.81
C LEU A 518 45.38 15.85 -34.89
N CYS A 519 45.87 16.23 -36.07
CA CYS A 519 47.23 16.74 -36.21
C CYS A 519 47.44 18.03 -35.41
N SER A 520 46.43 18.91 -35.34
CA SER A 520 46.48 20.13 -34.53
C SER A 520 46.53 19.84 -33.03
N LEU A 521 45.97 18.71 -32.58
CA LEU A 521 46.03 18.25 -31.21
C LEU A 521 47.43 17.74 -30.85
N VAL A 522 48.04 16.94 -31.72
CA VAL A 522 49.30 16.22 -31.47
C VAL A 522 50.53 17.11 -31.72
N PHE A 523 50.52 17.94 -32.77
CA PHE A 523 51.66 18.74 -33.20
C PHE A 523 51.43 20.23 -32.86
N GLN A 524 51.91 20.67 -31.70
CA GLN A 524 51.67 22.02 -31.16
C GLN A 524 52.52 23.14 -31.83
N GLU A 525 53.50 22.82 -32.68
CA GLU A 525 54.42 23.82 -33.26
C GLU A 525 53.87 24.52 -34.53
N SER A 526 54.11 25.84 -34.63
CA SER A 526 53.53 26.71 -35.66
C SER A 526 54.10 26.53 -37.07
N GLU A 527 55.34 26.02 -37.20
CA GLU A 527 55.96 25.72 -38.50
C GLU A 527 55.48 24.36 -39.04
N ASP A 528 55.40 23.36 -38.17
CA ASP A 528 54.97 22.00 -38.52
C ASP A 528 53.50 21.94 -38.93
N LYS A 529 52.64 22.71 -38.24
CA LYS A 529 51.23 22.86 -38.62
C LYS A 529 51.06 23.58 -39.97
N LYS A 530 51.88 24.60 -40.24
CA LYS A 530 51.86 25.33 -41.53
C LYS A 530 52.33 24.45 -42.69
N LEU A 531 53.39 23.67 -42.50
CA LEU A 531 53.90 22.74 -43.50
C LEU A 531 52.91 21.60 -43.79
N LEU A 532 52.32 20.99 -42.76
CA LEU A 532 51.27 19.96 -42.89
C LEU A 532 50.05 20.47 -43.66
N LEU A 533 49.56 21.68 -43.35
CA LEU A 533 48.43 22.28 -44.06
C LEU A 533 48.79 22.63 -45.52
N SER A 534 49.98 23.17 -45.76
CA SER A 534 50.45 23.49 -47.12
C SER A 534 50.70 22.26 -48.01
N GLU A 535 51.02 21.10 -47.43
CA GLU A 535 51.19 19.84 -48.16
C GLU A 535 49.87 19.09 -48.42
N ILE A 536 48.80 19.41 -47.68
CA ILE A 536 47.45 18.87 -47.90
C ILE A 536 46.72 19.68 -48.97
N GLU A 537 46.93 21.01 -49.03
CA GLU A 537 46.36 21.92 -50.04
C GLU A 537 46.97 21.74 -51.46
N ASN A 538 48.11 21.05 -51.58
CA ASN A 538 48.76 20.75 -52.87
C ASN A 538 48.33 19.39 -53.49
N LYS A 539 47.26 18.78 -52.97
CA LYS A 539 46.50 17.69 -53.59
C LYS A 539 45.16 18.24 -54.07
#